data_AF-A0A9P5SC39-F1
#
_entry.id   AF-A0A9P5SC39-F1
#
_cell.length_a   1.000
_cell.length_b   1.000
_cell.length_c   1.000
_cell.angle_alpha   90.00
_cell.angle_beta   90.00
_cell.angle_gamma   90.00
#
_symmetry.space_group_name_H-M   'P 1'
#
loop_
_entity.id
_entity.type
_entity.pdbx_description
1 polymer ?
#
loop_
_entity_poly.entity_id
_entity_poly.type
_entity_poly.pdbx_seq_one_letter_code
_entity_poly.pdbx_strand_id
1 'polypeptide(L)'
;MEASSIPDNQGKPPTPQFLTKLNQGHLIVLLRFFLRWLAENDVTEQEGKWMYALLMKLDPLVESDQVAVLRNLAKKCSRIRSHLTSDSGNKLATVNMVITIVNQQFGQGDLE
;
A
#
# COMPACT_ATOMS: atom_id res chain seq x y z
N MET A 1 -39.42 9.88 -0.21
CA MET A 1 -39.13 8.49 0.19
C MET A 1 -38.33 7.91 -0.95
N GLU A 2 -37.07 7.52 -0.84
CA GLU A 2 -36.23 7.19 0.32
C GLU A 2 -34.89 7.94 0.23
N ALA A 3 -34.52 8.59 1.33
CA ALA A 3 -33.12 8.89 1.61
C ALA A 3 -32.53 7.61 2.21
N SER A 4 -31.79 6.84 1.41
CA SER A 4 -31.08 5.65 1.88
C SER A 4 -29.59 5.94 1.95
N SER A 5 -29.23 6.56 3.08
CA SER A 5 -27.99 6.49 3.85
C SER A 5 -26.76 5.90 3.14
N ILE A 6 -25.89 6.78 2.62
CA ILE A 6 -24.49 6.45 2.36
C ILE A 6 -23.73 6.69 3.67
N PRO A 7 -23.13 5.68 4.33
CA PRO A 7 -22.10 5.97 5.32
C PRO A 7 -20.84 6.44 4.58
N ASP A 8 -20.81 7.72 4.20
CA ASP A 8 -19.72 8.34 3.43
C ASP A 8 -18.52 8.68 4.32
N ASN A 9 -17.99 7.67 5.01
CA ASN A 9 -16.69 7.74 5.69
C ASN A 9 -15.75 6.61 5.25
N GLN A 10 -15.99 6.03 4.08
CA GLN A 10 -15.06 5.11 3.43
C GLN A 10 -14.25 5.94 2.43
N GLY A 11 -12.97 6.18 2.72
CA GLY A 11 -12.11 7.04 1.90
C GLY A 11 -12.17 6.69 0.42
N LYS A 12 -12.12 7.69 -0.47
CA LYS A 12 -12.28 7.51 -1.92
C LYS A 12 -11.15 6.66 -2.53
N PRO A 13 -11.42 5.82 -3.55
CA PRO A 13 -10.40 5.01 -4.22
C PRO A 13 -9.43 5.83 -5.07
N PRO A 14 -8.23 5.30 -5.34
CA PRO A 14 -7.28 5.94 -6.24
C PRO A 14 -7.89 6.00 -7.65
N THR A 15 -8.23 7.20 -8.11
CA THR A 15 -8.71 7.37 -9.49
C THR A 15 -7.54 7.64 -10.43
N PRO A 16 -7.57 7.13 -11.68
CA PRO A 16 -6.50 7.41 -12.65
C PRO A 16 -6.26 8.91 -12.84
N GLN A 17 -7.33 9.72 -12.88
CA GLN A 17 -7.26 11.18 -13.02
C GLN A 17 -6.51 11.87 -11.86
N PHE A 18 -6.62 11.33 -10.65
CA PHE A 18 -5.85 11.81 -9.51
C PHE A 18 -4.39 11.35 -9.61
N LEU A 19 -4.18 10.07 -9.91
CA LEU A 19 -2.85 9.47 -10.00
C LEU A 19 -2.00 10.13 -11.09
N THR A 20 -2.55 10.53 -12.23
CA THR A 20 -1.76 11.20 -13.30
C THR A 20 -1.13 12.52 -12.85
N LYS A 21 -1.71 13.20 -11.85
CA LYS A 21 -1.21 14.47 -11.31
C LYS A 21 -0.09 14.29 -10.27
N LEU A 22 0.14 13.07 -9.80
CA LEU A 22 1.18 12.77 -8.82
C LEU A 22 2.54 12.56 -9.50
N ASN A 23 3.59 13.15 -8.92
CA ASN A 23 4.98 12.92 -9.31
C ASN A 23 5.65 11.94 -8.33
N GLN A 24 6.88 11.52 -8.61
CA GLN A 24 7.64 10.58 -7.77
C GLN A 24 7.66 10.98 -6.29
N GLY A 25 7.93 12.26 -5.99
CA GLY A 25 7.97 12.77 -4.62
C GLY A 25 6.62 12.64 -3.90
N HIS A 26 5.51 12.97 -4.58
CA HIS A 26 4.16 12.80 -4.03
C HIS A 26 3.85 11.34 -3.72
N LEU A 27 4.24 10.40 -4.61
CA LEU A 27 4.02 8.97 -4.40
C LEU A 27 4.75 8.47 -3.15
N ILE A 28 6.02 8.84 -2.99
CA ILE A 28 6.81 8.45 -1.81
C ILE A 28 6.24 9.06 -0.53
N VAL A 29 5.78 10.31 -0.55
CA VAL A 29 5.15 10.95 0.61
C VAL A 29 3.86 10.23 1.01
N LEU A 30 3.01 9.85 0.05
CA LEU A 30 1.81 9.07 0.33
C LEU A 30 2.15 7.70 0.92
N LEU A 31 3.15 7.00 0.39
CA LEU A 31 3.63 5.73 0.97
C LEU A 31 4.19 5.91 2.39
N ARG A 32 4.84 7.05 2.68
CA ARG A 32 5.24 7.41 4.06
C ARG A 32 4.05 7.64 4.99
N PHE A 33 2.93 8.16 4.48
CA PHE A 33 1.71 8.27 5.29
C PHE A 33 1.11 6.89 5.58
N PHE A 34 1.07 5.99 4.59
CA PHE A 34 0.63 4.60 4.83
C PHE A 34 1.45 3.90 5.91
N LEU A 35 2.77 4.10 5.95
CA LEU A 35 3.61 3.58 7.04
C LEU A 35 3.16 4.01 8.44
N ARG A 36 2.62 5.23 8.58
CA ARG A 36 2.16 5.79 9.85
C ARG A 36 0.71 5.43 10.16
N TRP A 37 -0.12 5.26 9.13
CA TRP A 37 -1.56 5.07 9.26
C TRP A 37 -1.99 3.60 9.30
N LEU A 38 -1.24 2.71 8.65
CA LEU A 38 -1.54 1.27 8.69
C LEU A 38 -1.53 0.77 10.14
N ALA A 39 -2.59 0.06 10.49
CA ALA A 39 -2.66 -0.69 11.74
C ALA A 39 -1.49 -1.67 11.86
N GLU A 40 -1.13 -2.05 13.08
CA GLU A 40 -0.04 -3.02 13.30
C GLU A 40 -0.40 -4.43 12.85
N ASN A 41 -1.70 -4.77 12.83
CA ASN A 41 -2.21 -6.13 12.70
C ASN A 41 -3.26 -6.32 11.60
N ASP A 42 -3.63 -5.27 10.86
CA ASP A 42 -4.66 -5.37 9.84
C ASP A 42 -4.41 -4.42 8.66
N VAL A 43 -5.04 -4.73 7.52
CA VAL A 43 -5.12 -3.87 6.36
C VAL A 43 -6.52 -3.91 5.77
N THR A 44 -7.05 -2.75 5.43
CA THR A 44 -8.33 -2.62 4.73
C THR A 44 -8.13 -2.81 3.23
N GLU A 45 -9.18 -3.24 2.54
CA GLU A 45 -9.17 -3.37 1.07
C GLU A 45 -8.81 -2.04 0.39
N GLN A 46 -9.26 -0.93 0.98
CA GLN A 46 -9.06 0.40 0.44
C GLN A 46 -7.60 0.85 0.52
N GLU A 47 -6.95 0.60 1.67
CA GLU A 47 -5.51 0.83 1.81
C GLU A 47 -4.73 -0.03 0.81
N GLY A 48 -5.15 -1.28 0.62
CA GLY A 48 -4.58 -2.17 -0.40
C GLY A 48 -4.64 -1.60 -1.82
N LYS A 49 -5.81 -1.11 -2.25
CA LYS A 49 -6.00 -0.48 -3.57
C LYS A 49 -5.09 0.73 -3.75
N TRP A 50 -4.99 1.59 -2.74
CA TRP A 50 -4.10 2.76 -2.77
C TRP A 50 -2.63 2.35 -2.86
N MET A 51 -2.17 1.44 -2.00
CA MET A 51 -0.78 0.97 -2.04
C MET A 51 -0.43 0.37 -3.39
N TYR A 52 -1.29 -0.49 -3.95
CA TYR A 52 -1.07 -1.04 -5.29
C TYR A 52 -0.95 0.04 -6.36
N ALA A 53 -1.91 0.97 -6.41
CA ALA A 53 -1.91 2.03 -7.41
C ALA A 53 -0.69 2.96 -7.30
N LEU A 54 -0.25 3.27 -6.08
CA LEU A 54 0.94 4.09 -5.85
C LEU A 54 2.21 3.35 -6.26
N LEU A 55 2.36 2.08 -5.90
CA LEU A 55 3.53 1.26 -6.25
C LEU A 55 3.62 1.04 -7.77
N MET A 56 2.50 0.78 -8.44
CA MET A 56 2.47 0.59 -9.91
C MET A 56 2.84 1.85 -10.71
N LYS A 57 2.67 3.03 -10.11
CA LYS A 57 3.03 4.30 -10.76
C LYS A 57 4.47 4.73 -10.44
N LEU A 58 5.07 4.18 -9.39
CA LEU A 58 6.39 4.58 -8.95
C LEU A 58 7.43 4.22 -10.01
N ASP A 59 8.31 5.17 -10.34
CA ASP A 59 9.41 4.90 -11.26
C ASP A 59 10.40 3.90 -10.62
N PRO A 60 10.86 2.85 -11.33
CA PRO A 60 11.86 1.92 -10.84
C PRO A 60 13.18 2.57 -10.41
N LEU A 61 13.54 3.73 -10.97
CA LEU A 61 14.72 4.51 -10.59
C LEU A 61 14.46 5.32 -9.30
N VAL A 62 14.33 4.61 -8.18
CA VAL A 62 14.17 5.21 -6.85
C VAL A 62 15.50 5.54 -6.20
N GLU A 63 15.56 6.71 -5.56
CA GLU A 63 16.71 7.12 -4.75
C GLU A 63 16.83 6.29 -3.46
N SER A 64 18.02 6.24 -2.88
CA SER A 64 18.31 5.40 -1.71
C SER A 64 17.40 5.66 -0.49
N ASP A 65 16.97 6.90 -0.27
CA ASP A 65 16.04 7.28 0.81
C ASP A 65 14.61 6.82 0.52
N GLN A 66 14.21 6.80 -0.75
CA GLN A 66 12.92 6.30 -1.23
C GLN A 66 12.85 4.77 -1.09
N VAL A 67 13.93 4.08 -1.42
CA VAL A 67 14.10 2.63 -1.21
C VAL A 67 13.92 2.25 0.27
N ALA A 68 14.40 3.08 1.20
CA ALA A 68 14.20 2.86 2.63
C ALA A 68 12.72 2.93 3.05
N VAL A 69 11.94 3.84 2.46
CA VAL A 69 10.48 3.91 2.68
C VAL A 69 9.80 2.63 2.21
N LEU A 70 10.13 2.16 1.00
CA LEU A 70 9.58 0.92 0.45
C LEU A 70 9.93 -0.30 1.31
N ARG A 71 11.19 -0.37 1.77
CA ARG A 71 11.67 -1.43 2.67
C ARG A 71 10.85 -1.49 3.95
N ASN A 72 10.65 -0.33 4.57
CA ASN A 72 9.90 -0.23 5.81
C ASN A 72 8.43 -0.62 5.58
N LEU A 73 7.86 -0.28 4.42
CA LEU A 73 6.49 -0.65 4.07
C LEU A 73 6.35 -2.16 3.94
N ALA A 74 7.25 -2.82 3.21
CA ALA A 74 7.27 -4.28 3.09
C ALA A 74 7.43 -4.95 4.46
N LYS A 75 8.32 -4.45 5.33
CA LYS A 75 8.47 -4.94 6.71
C LYS A 75 7.17 -4.79 7.52
N LYS A 76 6.49 -3.65 7.42
CA LYS A 76 5.19 -3.42 8.08
C LYS A 76 4.14 -4.42 7.56
N CYS A 77 4.06 -4.63 6.25
CA CYS A 77 3.17 -5.63 5.65
C CYS A 77 3.51 -7.06 6.10
N SER A 78 4.78 -7.40 6.28
CA SER A 78 5.20 -8.71 6.80
C SER A 78 4.76 -8.92 8.27
N ARG A 79 4.82 -7.86 9.09
CA ARG A 79 4.27 -7.88 10.47
C ARG A 79 2.77 -8.08 10.46
N ILE A 80 2.03 -7.30 9.67
CA ILE A 80 0.58 -7.45 9.50
C ILE A 80 0.26 -8.89 9.07
N ARG A 81 0.98 -9.42 8.08
CA ARG A 81 0.82 -10.80 7.60
C ARG A 81 0.94 -11.84 8.72
N SER A 82 1.86 -11.65 9.67
CA SER A 82 2.02 -12.57 10.81
C SER A 82 0.82 -12.62 11.75
N HIS A 83 -0.05 -11.59 11.71
CA HIS A 83 -1.30 -11.53 12.46
C HIS A 83 -2.51 -12.04 11.66
N LEU A 84 -2.38 -12.25 10.35
CA LEU A 84 -3.45 -12.75 9.49
C LEU A 84 -3.46 -14.28 9.46
N THR A 85 -4.66 -14.85 9.40
CA THR A 85 -4.87 -16.30 9.23
C THR A 85 -5.04 -16.67 7.76
N SER A 86 -5.00 -17.97 7.44
CA SER A 86 -5.29 -18.49 6.09
C SER A 86 -6.64 -18.03 5.55
N ASP A 87 -7.61 -17.81 6.44
CA ASP A 87 -8.99 -17.45 6.09
C ASP A 87 -9.17 -15.93 5.91
N SER A 88 -8.10 -15.15 6.08
CA SER A 88 -8.10 -13.69 5.91
C SER A 88 -8.22 -13.25 4.44
N GLY A 89 -8.28 -14.20 3.50
CA GLY A 89 -8.64 -14.01 2.09
C GLY A 89 -7.87 -12.88 1.41
N ASN A 90 -8.61 -11.86 0.95
CA ASN A 90 -8.09 -10.73 0.17
C ASN A 90 -7.04 -9.89 0.92
N LYS A 91 -7.07 -9.85 2.25
CA LYS A 91 -6.09 -9.09 3.06
C LYS A 91 -4.70 -9.72 2.98
N LEU A 92 -4.65 -11.05 3.06
CA LEU A 92 -3.41 -11.82 2.94
C LEU A 92 -2.80 -11.66 1.54
N ALA A 93 -3.63 -11.72 0.50
CA ALA A 93 -3.21 -11.45 -0.87
C ALA A 93 -2.67 -10.01 -1.04
N THR A 94 -3.33 -9.03 -0.41
CA THR A 94 -2.92 -7.61 -0.45
C THR A 94 -1.52 -7.40 0.13
N VAL A 95 -1.26 -7.89 1.35
CA VAL A 95 0.07 -7.72 1.98
C VAL A 95 1.17 -8.48 1.23
N ASN A 96 0.87 -9.68 0.73
CA ASN A 96 1.82 -10.45 -0.07
C ASN A 96 2.13 -9.78 -1.41
N MET A 97 1.14 -9.15 -2.05
CA MET A 97 1.33 -8.40 -3.29
C MET A 97 2.24 -7.19 -3.05
N VAL A 98 2.02 -6.41 -1.98
CA VAL A 98 2.90 -5.28 -1.63
C VAL A 98 4.34 -5.76 -1.38
N ILE A 99 4.52 -6.80 -0.57
CA ILE A 99 5.85 -7.38 -0.28
C ILE A 99 6.53 -7.83 -1.58
N THR A 100 5.81 -8.56 -2.43
CA THR A 100 6.33 -9.07 -3.71
C THR A 100 6.77 -7.93 -4.63
N ILE A 101 5.94 -6.89 -4.79
CA ILE A 101 6.28 -5.73 -5.64
C ILE A 101 7.54 -5.04 -5.10
N VAL A 102 7.62 -4.81 -3.78
CA VAL A 102 8.80 -4.17 -3.19
C VAL A 102 10.07 -5.00 -3.40
N ASN A 103 10.00 -6.32 -3.19
CA ASN A 103 11.15 -7.20 -3.31
C ASN A 103 11.62 -7.34 -4.75
N GLN A 104 10.69 -7.56 -5.69
CA GLN A 104 11.02 -7.85 -7.09
C GLN A 104 11.36 -6.61 -7.91
N GLN A 105 10.61 -5.51 -7.74
CA GLN A 105 10.75 -4.34 -8.60
C GLN A 105 11.83 -3.38 -8.11
N PHE A 106 12.11 -3.37 -6.80
CA PHE A 106 13.06 -2.44 -6.20
C PHE A 106 14.27 -3.15 -5.57
N GLY A 107 14.52 -4.41 -5.98
CA GLY A 107 15.76 -5.13 -5.73
C GLY A 107 16.04 -5.46 -4.26
N GLN A 108 15.00 -5.68 -3.44
CA GLN A 108 15.15 -5.98 -2.02
C GLN A 108 15.05 -7.47 -1.71
N GLY A 109 15.89 -8.29 -2.37
CA GLY A 109 15.93 -9.74 -2.18
C GLY A 109 16.32 -10.23 -0.79
N ASP A 110 16.78 -9.35 0.11
CA ASP A 110 17.15 -9.66 1.51
C ASP A 110 15.97 -9.61 2.51
N LEU A 111 14.74 -9.41 2.05
CA LEU A 111 13.55 -9.25 2.92
C LEU A 111 12.84 -10.57 3.30
N GLU A 112 13.53 -11.71 3.22
CA GLU A 112 12.97 -13.01 3.66
C GLU A 112 12.79 -13.11 5.18
#